data_AF-A0A7V2PIU9-F1
#
_entry.id   AF-A0A7V2PIU9-F1
#
_cell.length_a   1.000
_cell.length_b   1.000
_cell.length_c   1.000
_cell.angle_alpha   90.00
_cell.angle_beta   90.00
_cell.angle_gamma   90.00
#
_symmetry.space_group_name_H-M   'P 1'
#
loop_
_entity.id
_entity.type
_entity.pdbx_description
1 polymer ?
#
loop_
_entity_poly.entity_id
_entity_poly.type
_entity_poly.pdbx_seq_one_letter_code
_entity_poly.pdbx_strand_id
1 'polypeptide(L)'
;MKAFLTRRLPEPAMQRLARADLSLDLWPEPEPPPYETLVARARGCDGLLCLLTDRIDAALLDAVGPQLKVVSQMAVGVDNIDLAAATARGIPVGHTPGVLTEATADLTLALILATARRLIE
;
A
#
# COMPACT_ATOMS: atom_id res chain seq x y z
N MET A 1 -0.69 -16.36 10.10
CA MET A 1 -0.08 -15.96 8.81
C MET A 1 0.81 -14.75 9.03
N LYS A 2 1.93 -14.60 8.32
CA LYS A 2 2.82 -13.43 8.41
C LYS A 2 2.40 -12.38 7.38
N ALA A 3 2.11 -11.16 7.82
CA ALA A 3 1.82 -10.05 6.91
C ALA A 3 2.86 -8.93 7.08
N PHE A 4 3.37 -8.42 5.96
CA PHE A 4 4.25 -7.25 5.96
C PHE A 4 3.47 -5.99 5.57
N LEU A 5 3.59 -4.94 6.39
CA LEU A 5 2.99 -3.63 6.17
C LEU A 5 4.10 -2.62 5.89
N THR A 6 4.08 -2.00 4.72
CA THR A 6 5.07 -0.98 4.34
C THR A 6 4.82 0.37 5.01
N ARG A 7 3.63 0.56 5.61
CA ARG A 7 3.24 1.77 6.35
C ARG A 7 2.29 1.46 7.49
N ARG A 8 2.33 2.28 8.53
CA ARG A 8 1.27 2.34 9.55
C ARG A 8 -0.02 2.89 8.94
N LEU A 9 -1.11 2.15 9.10
CA LEU A 9 -2.44 2.57 8.63
C LEU A 9 -3.16 3.45 9.66
N PRO A 10 -4.25 4.12 9.26
CA PRO A 10 -5.13 4.78 10.21
C PRO A 10 -5.61 3.84 11.33
N GLU A 11 -5.83 4.40 12.51
CA GLU A 11 -6.10 3.64 13.74
C GLU A 11 -7.24 2.61 13.62
N PRO A 12 -8.38 2.89 12.96
CA PRO A 12 -9.43 1.88 12.78
C PRO A 12 -8.97 0.64 12.00
N ALA A 13 -8.08 0.80 11.03
CA ALA A 13 -7.49 -0.31 10.27
C ALA A 13 -6.48 -1.08 11.13
N MET A 14 -5.64 -0.37 11.89
CA MET A 14 -4.68 -0.99 12.81
C MET A 14 -5.38 -1.83 13.88
N GLN A 15 -6.49 -1.35 14.44
CA GLN A 15 -7.29 -2.10 15.42
C GLN A 15 -7.92 -3.36 14.83
N ARG A 16 -8.35 -3.32 13.56
CA ARG A 16 -8.85 -4.51 12.87
C ARG A 16 -7.75 -5.54 12.68
N LEU A 17 -6.55 -5.11 12.27
CA LEU A 17 -5.40 -5.99 12.09
C LEU A 17 -4.90 -6.57 13.41
N ALA A 18 -4.91 -5.80 14.50
CA ALA A 18 -4.52 -6.27 15.83
C ALA A 18 -5.46 -7.36 16.39
N ARG A 19 -6.72 -7.39 15.94
CA ARG A 19 -7.69 -8.43 16.29
C ARG A 19 -7.64 -9.65 15.36
N ALA A 20 -6.92 -9.55 14.25
CA ALA A 20 -6.74 -10.67 13.34
C ALA A 20 -5.63 -11.60 13.85
N ASP A 21 -5.75 -12.90 13.56
CA ASP A 21 -4.72 -13.90 13.87
C ASP A 21 -3.55 -13.82 12.86
N LEU A 22 -2.83 -12.70 12.92
CA LEU A 22 -1.73 -12.34 12.01
C LEU A 22 -0.48 -11.98 12.80
N SER A 23 0.67 -12.47 12.35
CA SER A 23 1.98 -11.96 12.76
C SER A 23 2.31 -10.78 11.84
N LEU A 24 2.26 -9.56 12.40
CA LEU A 24 2.49 -8.33 11.65
C LEU A 24 3.96 -7.92 11.72
N ASP A 25 4.59 -7.78 10.57
CA ASP A 25 5.86 -7.06 10.40
C ASP A 25 5.51 -5.67 9.87
N LEU A 26 5.71 -4.65 10.71
CA LEU A 26 5.40 -3.26 10.37
C LEU A 26 6.69 -2.49 10.12
N TRP A 27 6.78 -1.84 8.97
CA TRP A 27 7.79 -0.82 8.72
C TRP A 27 7.58 0.37 9.67
N PRO A 28 8.60 0.76 10.47
CA PRO A 28 8.41 1.72 11.55
C PRO A 28 8.38 3.19 11.09
N GLU A 29 8.97 3.50 9.93
CA GLU A 29 9.14 4.89 9.49
C GLU A 29 7.93 5.40 8.69
N PRO A 30 7.67 6.72 8.73
CA PRO A 30 6.64 7.34 7.90
C PRO A 30 7.00 7.39 6.41
N GLU A 31 8.29 7.31 6.03
CA GLU A 31 8.77 7.27 4.65
C GLU A 31 8.83 5.84 4.09
N PRO A 32 8.67 5.62 2.77
CA PRO A 32 8.68 4.28 2.19
C PRO A 32 9.98 3.53 2.51
N PRO A 33 9.90 2.22 2.82
CA PRO A 33 11.10 1.42 2.96
C PRO A 33 11.91 1.52 1.67
N PRO A 34 13.25 1.72 1.73
CA PRO A 34 14.10 1.59 0.56
C PRO A 34 13.85 0.23 -0.12
N TYR A 35 13.93 0.18 -1.45
CA TYR A 35 13.53 -1.01 -2.21
C TYR A 35 14.25 -2.29 -1.74
N GLU A 36 15.54 -2.21 -1.42
CA GLU A 36 16.29 -3.36 -0.89
C GLU A 36 15.74 -3.85 0.46
N THR A 37 15.38 -2.93 1.34
CA THR A 37 14.76 -3.22 2.65
C THR A 37 13.36 -3.78 2.47
N LEU A 38 12.57 -3.23 1.55
CA LEU A 38 11.25 -3.72 1.18
C LEU A 38 11.33 -5.19 0.73
N VAL A 39 12.23 -5.48 -0.21
CA VAL A 39 12.48 -6.85 -0.70
C VAL A 39 12.90 -7.76 0.44
N ALA A 40 13.86 -7.34 1.28
CA ALA A 40 14.39 -8.15 2.38
C ALA A 40 13.33 -8.50 3.44
N ARG A 41 12.49 -7.53 3.84
CA ARG A 41 11.46 -7.74 4.87
C ARG A 41 10.24 -8.49 4.34
N ALA A 42 9.87 -8.27 3.08
CA ALA A 42 8.75 -8.95 2.46
C ALA A 42 9.03 -10.45 2.22
N ARG A 43 10.29 -10.90 2.22
CA ARG A 43 10.64 -12.34 2.08
C ARG A 43 9.86 -13.20 3.07
N GLY A 44 9.22 -14.25 2.56
CA GLY A 44 8.53 -15.23 3.38
C GLY A 44 7.19 -14.75 3.95
N CYS A 45 6.66 -13.58 3.59
CA CYS A 45 5.32 -13.18 4.06
C CYS A 45 4.21 -13.91 3.29
N ASP A 46 3.08 -14.15 3.96
CA ASP A 46 1.84 -14.66 3.36
C ASP A 46 1.01 -13.53 2.74
N GLY A 47 1.18 -12.30 3.20
CA GLY A 47 0.44 -11.13 2.71
C GLY A 47 1.30 -9.88 2.73
N LEU A 48 1.14 -9.06 1.70
CA LEU A 48 1.82 -7.77 1.57
C LEU A 48 0.78 -6.65 1.54
N LEU A 49 0.91 -5.68 2.44
CA LEU A 49 0.10 -4.47 2.46
C LEU A 49 0.98 -3.26 2.15
N CYS A 50 0.75 -2.65 0.99
CA CYS A 50 1.57 -1.58 0.43
C CYS A 50 0.79 -0.29 0.16
N LEU A 51 1.53 0.78 -0.14
CA LEU A 51 1.03 2.07 -0.62
C LEU A 51 1.56 2.34 -2.03
N LEU A 52 1.00 3.36 -2.70
CA LEU A 52 1.35 3.75 -4.07
C LEU A 52 2.84 4.09 -4.28
N THR A 53 3.58 4.38 -3.20
CA THR A 53 5.01 4.71 -3.24
C THR A 53 5.92 3.49 -3.30
N ASP A 54 5.39 2.29 -3.04
CA ASP A 54 6.18 1.06 -2.99
C ASP A 54 6.22 0.39 -4.37
N ARG A 55 7.41 0.13 -4.91
CA ARG A 55 7.52 -0.59 -6.19
C ARG A 55 7.36 -2.09 -5.99
N ILE A 56 6.26 -2.66 -6.49
CA ILE A 56 5.93 -4.08 -6.42
C ILE A 56 6.13 -4.70 -7.81
N ASP A 57 7.39 -4.95 -8.16
CA ASP A 57 7.78 -5.54 -9.45
C ASP A 57 7.94 -7.07 -9.37
N ALA A 58 8.14 -7.72 -10.53
CA ALA A 58 8.35 -9.17 -10.61
C ALA A 58 9.49 -9.68 -9.70
N ALA A 59 10.58 -8.92 -9.58
CA ALA A 59 11.72 -9.30 -8.76
C ALA A 59 11.37 -9.31 -7.26
N LEU A 60 10.59 -8.33 -6.79
CA LEU A 60 10.06 -8.35 -5.43
C LEU A 60 9.13 -9.55 -5.23
N LEU A 61 8.19 -9.79 -6.15
CA LEU A 61 7.26 -10.93 -6.04
C LEU A 61 7.99 -12.28 -5.97
N ASP A 62 9.05 -12.45 -6.75
CA ASP A 62 9.91 -13.65 -6.70
C ASP A 62 10.66 -13.75 -5.37
N ALA A 63 11.19 -12.64 -4.86
CA ALA A 63 11.91 -12.62 -3.60
C ALA A 63 10.99 -12.91 -2.39
N VAL A 64 9.72 -12.51 -2.46
CA VAL A 64 8.73 -12.87 -1.44
C VAL A 64 8.58 -14.38 -1.39
N GLY A 65 8.35 -15.01 -2.55
CA GLY A 65 8.22 -16.47 -2.69
C GLY A 65 6.78 -16.96 -2.90
N PRO A 66 6.61 -18.27 -3.17
CA PRO A 66 5.34 -18.86 -3.63
C PRO A 66 4.24 -18.88 -2.55
N GLN A 67 4.57 -18.61 -1.29
CA GLN A 67 3.60 -18.55 -0.19
C GLN A 67 2.81 -17.25 -0.15
N LEU A 68 3.16 -16.23 -0.96
CA LEU A 68 2.43 -14.97 -1.02
C LEU A 68 1.00 -15.21 -1.53
N LYS A 69 0.01 -14.90 -0.69
CA LYS A 69 -1.41 -15.15 -0.98
C LYS A 69 -2.15 -13.93 -1.50
N VAL A 70 -1.65 -12.72 -1.22
CA VAL A 70 -2.32 -11.46 -1.60
C VAL A 70 -1.36 -10.28 -1.52
N VAL A 71 -1.51 -9.34 -2.46
CA VAL A 71 -1.00 -7.97 -2.35
C VAL A 71 -2.19 -7.04 -2.18
N SER A 72 -2.20 -6.23 -1.12
CA SER A 72 -3.27 -5.28 -0.84
C SER A 72 -2.71 -3.87 -0.80
N GLN A 73 -3.21 -3.00 -1.67
CA GLN A 73 -2.76 -1.63 -1.79
C GLN A 73 -3.75 -0.64 -1.18
N MET A 74 -3.26 0.25 -0.32
CA MET A 74 -4.02 1.42 0.13
C MET A 74 -3.85 2.58 -0.87
N ALA A 75 -4.40 2.41 -2.08
CA ALA A 75 -4.49 3.45 -3.12
C ALA A 75 -5.54 3.08 -4.18
N VAL A 76 -5.94 4.02 -5.04
CA VAL A 76 -6.79 3.75 -6.21
C VAL A 76 -5.99 3.16 -7.36
N GLY A 77 -4.94 3.87 -7.76
CA GLY A 77 -4.06 3.42 -8.84
C GLY A 77 -3.28 2.18 -8.43
N VAL A 78 -2.79 1.44 -9.42
CA VAL A 78 -2.03 0.20 -9.27
C VAL A 78 -0.77 0.19 -10.15
N ASP A 79 -0.38 1.37 -10.66
CA ASP A 79 0.73 1.56 -11.60
C ASP A 79 2.10 1.14 -11.04
N ASN A 80 2.23 1.14 -9.71
CA ASN A 80 3.41 0.69 -8.99
C ASN A 80 3.48 -0.83 -8.81
N ILE A 81 2.48 -1.59 -9.29
CA ILE A 81 2.39 -3.04 -9.17
C ILE A 81 2.44 -3.69 -10.55
N ASP A 82 3.35 -4.64 -10.74
CA ASP A 82 3.38 -5.49 -11.93
C ASP A 82 2.23 -6.52 -11.89
N LEU A 83 1.06 -6.10 -12.38
CA LEU A 83 -0.15 -6.93 -12.41
C LEU A 83 0.02 -8.18 -13.27
N ALA A 84 0.81 -8.13 -14.34
CA ALA A 84 1.05 -9.29 -15.20
C ALA A 84 1.86 -10.35 -14.44
N ALA A 85 2.92 -9.93 -13.73
CA ALA A 85 3.70 -10.80 -12.88
C ALA A 85 2.88 -11.39 -11.72
N ALA A 86 2.03 -10.59 -11.07
CA ALA A 86 1.14 -11.06 -10.01
C ALA A 86 0.13 -12.09 -10.55
N THR A 87 -0.51 -11.80 -11.68
CA THR A 87 -1.48 -12.68 -12.34
C THR A 87 -0.85 -14.01 -12.76
N ALA A 88 0.34 -13.98 -13.35
CA ALA A 88 1.06 -15.19 -13.74
C ALA A 88 1.40 -16.11 -12.56
N ARG A 89 1.51 -15.56 -11.35
CA ARG A 89 1.75 -16.28 -10.09
C ARG A 89 0.46 -16.64 -9.34
N GLY A 90 -0.71 -16.25 -9.85
CA GLY A 90 -2.00 -16.46 -9.19
C GLY A 90 -2.20 -15.61 -7.93
N ILE A 91 -1.48 -14.50 -7.81
CA ILE A 91 -1.52 -13.62 -6.64
C ILE A 91 -2.61 -12.54 -6.87
N PRO A 92 -3.71 -12.55 -6.11
CA PRO A 92 -4.72 -11.49 -6.20
C PRO A 92 -4.15 -10.15 -5.71
N VAL A 93 -4.52 -9.08 -6.40
CA VAL A 93 -4.17 -7.70 -6.06
C VAL A 93 -5.43 -6.94 -5.69
N GLY A 94 -5.50 -6.45 -4.44
CA GLY A 94 -6.57 -5.58 -3.95
C GLY A 94 -6.15 -4.11 -3.97
N HIS A 95 -7.09 -3.21 -4.23
CA HIS A 95 -6.90 -1.76 -4.16
C HIS A 95 -8.19 -1.08 -3.65
N THR A 96 -8.19 0.24 -3.44
CA THR A 96 -9.31 0.97 -2.81
C THR A 96 -9.96 2.00 -3.75
N PRO A 97 -10.68 1.59 -4.80
CA PRO A 97 -11.37 2.52 -5.70
C PRO A 97 -12.57 3.19 -5.03
N GLY A 98 -12.92 4.40 -5.48
CA GLY A 98 -14.17 5.09 -5.13
C GLY A 98 -14.24 5.75 -3.74
N VAL A 99 -13.25 5.54 -2.86
CA VAL A 99 -13.30 6.04 -1.47
C VAL A 99 -12.71 7.44 -1.25
N LEU A 100 -12.13 8.06 -2.30
CA LEU A 100 -11.40 9.33 -2.21
C LEU A 100 -11.95 10.41 -3.15
N THR A 101 -13.02 10.12 -3.89
CA THR A 101 -13.60 11.04 -4.89
C THR A 101 -13.97 12.38 -4.26
N GLU A 102 -14.79 12.35 -3.21
CA GLU A 102 -15.27 13.57 -2.54
C GLU A 102 -14.12 14.31 -1.84
N ALA A 103 -13.28 13.61 -1.09
CA ALA A 103 -12.14 14.24 -0.41
C ALA A 103 -11.17 14.92 -1.38
N THR A 104 -10.94 14.32 -2.56
CA THR A 104 -10.12 14.92 -3.61
C THR A 104 -10.80 16.13 -4.25
N ALA A 105 -12.13 16.06 -4.47
CA ALA A 105 -12.91 17.18 -5.00
C ALA A 105 -12.92 18.37 -4.03
N ASP A 106 -13.13 18.12 -2.73
CA ASP A 106 -13.11 19.14 -1.68
C ASP A 106 -11.76 19.86 -1.64
N LEU A 107 -10.65 19.11 -1.66
CA LEU A 107 -9.32 19.70 -1.68
C LEU A 107 -9.07 20.49 -2.97
N THR A 108 -9.58 20.01 -4.11
CA THR A 108 -9.47 20.71 -5.39
C THR A 108 -10.15 22.07 -5.33
N LEU A 109 -11.40 22.13 -4.85
CA LEU A 109 -12.12 23.39 -4.67
C LEU A 109 -11.43 24.30 -3.67
N ALA A 110 -10.93 23.76 -2.55
CA ALA A 110 -10.19 24.51 -1.55
C ALA A 110 -8.93 25.16 -2.15
N LEU A 111 -8.16 24.43 -2.97
CA LEU A 111 -6.97 24.95 -3.65
C LEU A 111 -7.32 26.03 -4.70
N ILE A 112 -8.41 25.86 -5.45
CA ILE A 112 -8.91 26.88 -6.39
C ILE A 112 -9.24 28.18 -5.64
N LEU A 113 -9.97 28.09 -4.52
CA LEU A 113 -10.32 29.26 -3.72
C LEU A 113 -9.09 29.91 -3.07
N ALA A 114 -8.20 29.10 -2.50
CA ALA A 114 -6.98 29.58 -1.84
C ALA A 114 -6.08 30.36 -2.78
N THR A 115 -5.92 29.87 -4.01
CA THR A 115 -5.12 30.55 -5.04
C THR A 115 -5.82 31.78 -5.61
N ALA A 116 -7.09 31.66 -6.01
CA ALA A 116 -7.84 32.77 -6.61
C ALA A 116 -8.04 33.95 -5.66
N ARG A 117 -8.14 33.69 -4.35
CA ARG A 117 -8.35 34.72 -3.32
C ARG A 117 -7.11 35.03 -2.51
N ARG A 118 -5.98 34.41 -2.86
CA ARG A 118 -4.68 34.57 -2.20
C ARG A 118 -4.79 34.41 -0.67
N LEU A 119 -5.31 33.26 -0.23
CA LEU A 119 -5.56 32.99 1.20
C LEU A 119 -4.28 32.64 1.97
N ILE A 120 -3.26 32.11 1.29
CA ILE A 120 -1.98 31.71 1.88
C ILE A 120 -0.89 32.49 1.16
N GLU A 121 -0.53 33.64 1.73
CA GLU A 121 0.56 34.50 1.28
C GLU A 121 1.14 35.31 2.44
#